data_AF-A0A5X8N759-F1
#
_entry.id   AF-A0A5X8N759-F1
#
_cell.length_a   1.000
_cell.length_b   1.000
_cell.length_c   1.000
_cell.angle_alpha   90.00
_cell.angle_beta   90.00
_cell.angle_gamma   90.00
#
_symmetry.space_group_name_H-M   'P 1'
#
loop_
_entity.id
_entity.type
_entity.pdbx_description
1 polymer ?
#
loop_
_entity_poly.entity_id
_entity_poly.type
_entity_poly.pdbx_seq_one_letter_code
_entity_poly.pdbx_strand_id
1 'polypeptide(L)'
;MVNERRDYEVNFLYYPEVFAAALSRVEPDTSVLGWLGQARALACWCELLRLDPLETCVEWSARGVNAGKGDRAMLASALRDLDDLDRLAAAGAFLRSSGVAADVAAGRIAVREPTEDELAARQAHLVALRERAAAAAAKLTEARIKATGRARMLLHRAKKPGNAALYWKAKERAAERLLPCPDDVKCSDWSTFLPVLGRVWWNESLLVPLYGVNESLRLECLSVEVICGRANPETAGTQGEKRGLKSAPREGLFYPFDLSALRSGLPIVLCEGFMSGLALSLLIGGKLPVVCAMSVGNFAATAQTLGKFVQDSPLFLVPDVGGMQLALDQGVPGAQVVDLSAVPGAEGVDGYDPFDLLARHGVEMGRKYLRGLFREARDASL
;
A
#
# COMPACT_ATOMS: atom_id res chain seq x y z
N MET A 1 -29.36 -10.09 -1.26
CA MET A 1 -28.46 -11.23 -1.05
C MET A 1 -27.10 -10.91 -0.43
N VAL A 2 -26.22 -10.06 -1.00
CA VAL A 2 -24.90 -9.78 -0.36
C VAL A 2 -25.03 -8.95 0.93
N ASN A 3 -25.95 -7.98 0.97
CA ASN A 3 -26.21 -7.19 2.18
C ASN A 3 -26.89 -8.01 3.30
N GLU A 4 -27.81 -8.92 2.97
CA GLU A 4 -28.50 -9.77 3.95
C GLU A 4 -27.55 -10.78 4.63
N ARG A 5 -26.60 -11.37 3.89
CA ARG A 5 -25.56 -12.22 4.48
C ARG A 5 -24.63 -11.45 5.43
N ARG A 6 -24.29 -10.20 5.10
CA ARG A 6 -23.48 -9.33 5.97
C ARG A 6 -24.22 -8.97 7.25
N ASP A 7 -25.50 -8.64 7.19
CA ASP A 7 -26.29 -8.30 8.38
C ASP A 7 -26.49 -9.53 9.30
N TYR A 8 -26.57 -10.74 8.73
CA TYR A 8 -26.64 -11.98 9.52
C TYR A 8 -25.35 -12.30 10.28
N GLU A 9 -24.18 -12.16 9.64
CA GLU A 9 -22.88 -12.34 10.30
C GLU A 9 -22.61 -11.30 11.39
N VAL A 10 -23.08 -10.05 11.19
CA VAL A 10 -22.94 -8.98 12.19
C VAL A 10 -23.68 -9.30 13.49
N ASN A 11 -24.81 -10.01 13.42
CA ASN A 11 -25.52 -10.45 14.62
C ASN A 11 -24.71 -11.46 15.45
N PHE A 12 -23.87 -12.27 14.80
CA PHE A 12 -23.03 -13.25 15.50
C PHE A 12 -21.95 -12.61 16.37
N LEU A 13 -21.59 -11.36 16.08
CA LEU A 13 -20.59 -10.62 16.85
C LEU A 13 -21.03 -10.31 18.29
N TYR A 14 -22.32 -10.46 18.62
CA TYR A 14 -22.85 -10.19 19.96
C TYR A 14 -22.91 -11.43 20.87
N TYR A 15 -22.43 -12.60 20.42
CA TYR A 15 -22.44 -13.83 21.20
C TYR A 15 -21.05 -14.19 21.72
N PRO A 16 -20.85 -14.24 23.06
CA PRO A 16 -19.58 -14.67 23.65
C PRO A 16 -19.14 -16.06 23.22
N GLU A 17 -20.08 -16.98 22.97
CA GLU A 17 -19.80 -18.36 22.55
C GLU A 17 -19.18 -18.41 21.15
N VAL A 18 -19.68 -17.56 20.25
CA VAL A 18 -19.13 -17.39 18.88
C VAL A 18 -17.74 -16.77 18.96
N PHE A 19 -17.56 -15.76 19.80
CA PHE A 19 -16.27 -15.11 20.00
C PHE A 19 -15.22 -16.08 20.55
N ALA A 20 -15.55 -16.84 21.60
CA ALA A 20 -14.65 -17.84 22.17
C ALA A 20 -14.28 -18.93 21.15
N ALA A 21 -15.25 -19.41 20.36
CA ALA A 21 -15.00 -20.37 19.30
C ALA A 21 -14.07 -19.79 18.21
N ALA A 22 -14.28 -18.52 17.82
CA ALA A 22 -13.45 -17.87 16.82
C ALA A 22 -12.01 -17.67 17.31
N LEU A 23 -11.86 -17.19 18.56
CA LEU A 23 -10.58 -17.01 19.24
C LEU A 23 -9.82 -18.34 19.32
N SER A 24 -10.51 -19.45 19.54
CA SER A 24 -9.92 -20.79 19.63
C SER A 24 -9.33 -21.31 18.30
N ARG A 25 -9.77 -20.79 17.15
CA ARG A 25 -9.42 -21.34 15.82
C ARG A 25 -8.40 -20.54 15.04
N VAL A 26 -8.41 -19.23 15.24
CA VAL A 26 -7.49 -18.34 14.54
C VAL A 26 -6.19 -18.31 15.33
N GLU A 27 -5.14 -18.92 14.81
CA GLU A 27 -3.79 -18.75 15.37
C GLU A 27 -3.24 -17.36 15.00
N PRO A 28 -2.41 -16.75 15.89
CA PRO A 28 -1.72 -15.51 15.57
C PRO A 28 -0.88 -15.64 14.30
N ASP A 29 -1.03 -14.68 13.38
CA ASP A 29 -0.23 -14.60 12.17
C ASP A 29 1.28 -14.57 12.52
N THR A 30 2.08 -15.29 11.73
CA THR A 30 3.53 -15.35 11.94
C THR A 30 4.22 -14.02 11.63
N SER A 31 3.64 -13.19 10.76
CA SER A 31 4.15 -11.86 10.45
C SER A 31 3.69 -10.84 11.48
N VAL A 32 4.59 -9.90 11.85
CA VAL A 32 4.25 -8.83 12.82
C VAL A 32 3.09 -7.97 12.32
N LEU A 33 3.05 -7.65 11.02
CA LEU A 33 1.98 -6.83 10.45
C LEU A 33 0.63 -7.56 10.41
N GLY A 34 0.62 -8.84 10.01
CA GLY A 34 -0.58 -9.67 10.04
C GLY A 34 -1.11 -9.85 11.45
N TRP A 35 -0.22 -10.10 12.41
CA TRP A 35 -0.55 -10.28 13.83
C TRP A 35 -1.18 -9.03 14.43
N LEU A 36 -0.56 -7.86 14.22
CA LEU A 36 -1.12 -6.59 14.68
C LEU A 36 -2.45 -6.26 13.98
N GLY A 37 -2.61 -6.64 12.71
CA GLY A 37 -3.88 -6.53 11.99
C GLY A 37 -4.99 -7.37 12.62
N GLN A 38 -4.72 -8.63 12.92
CA GLN A 38 -5.64 -9.53 13.62
C GLN A 38 -5.98 -9.03 15.04
N ALA A 39 -4.99 -8.55 15.79
CA ALA A 39 -5.20 -7.99 17.13
C ALA A 39 -6.13 -6.76 17.12
N ARG A 40 -5.99 -5.87 16.12
CA ARG A 40 -6.91 -4.73 15.97
C ARG A 40 -8.34 -5.17 15.66
N ALA A 41 -8.51 -6.19 14.81
CA ALA A 41 -9.80 -6.77 14.51
C ALA A 41 -10.44 -7.44 15.74
N LEU A 42 -9.65 -8.18 16.52
CA LEU A 42 -10.06 -8.76 17.81
C LEU A 42 -10.49 -7.70 18.82
N ALA A 43 -9.73 -6.62 18.95
CA ALA A 43 -10.06 -5.53 19.86
C ALA A 43 -11.38 -4.85 19.49
N CYS A 44 -11.66 -4.66 18.19
CA CYS A 44 -12.97 -4.18 17.73
C CYS A 44 -14.12 -5.12 18.14
N TRP A 45 -13.91 -6.43 18.12
CA TRP A 45 -14.92 -7.39 18.58
C TRP A 45 -15.05 -7.40 20.12
N CYS A 46 -13.94 -7.32 20.85
CA CYS A 46 -13.94 -7.21 22.32
C CYS A 46 -14.79 -6.04 22.79
N GLU A 47 -14.73 -4.90 22.10
CA GLU A 47 -15.56 -3.74 22.44
C GLU A 47 -17.07 -4.02 22.32
N LEU A 48 -17.49 -4.74 21.26
CA LEU A 48 -18.89 -5.13 21.08
C LEU A 48 -19.40 -5.97 22.25
N LEU A 49 -18.52 -6.81 22.81
CA LEU A 49 -18.78 -7.70 23.94
C LEU A 49 -18.43 -7.08 25.30
N ARG A 50 -17.92 -5.84 25.33
CA ARG A 50 -17.44 -5.15 26.55
C ARG A 50 -16.37 -5.93 27.32
N LEU A 51 -15.48 -6.61 26.59
CA LEU A 51 -14.31 -7.31 27.12
C LEU A 51 -13.09 -6.38 27.14
N ASP A 52 -12.07 -6.71 27.92
CA ASP A 52 -10.78 -6.02 27.87
C ASP A 52 -10.04 -6.43 26.58
N PRO A 53 -9.88 -5.51 25.61
CA PRO A 53 -9.26 -5.84 24.33
C PRO A 53 -7.77 -6.16 24.47
N LEU A 54 -7.05 -5.51 25.40
CA LEU A 54 -5.62 -5.70 25.54
C LEU A 54 -5.31 -7.05 26.17
N GLU A 55 -5.99 -7.40 27.26
CA GLU A 55 -5.80 -8.72 27.89
C GLU A 55 -6.18 -9.84 26.94
N THR A 56 -7.32 -9.72 26.24
CA THR A 56 -7.74 -10.72 25.26
C THR A 56 -6.73 -10.91 24.14
N CYS A 57 -6.17 -9.82 23.60
CA CYS A 57 -5.13 -9.89 22.57
C CYS A 57 -3.83 -10.50 23.11
N VAL A 58 -3.45 -10.21 24.35
CA VAL A 58 -2.23 -10.78 24.97
C VAL A 58 -2.38 -12.28 25.18
N GLU A 59 -3.49 -12.74 25.74
CA GLU A 59 -3.78 -14.16 25.96
C GLU A 59 -3.83 -14.94 24.63
N TRP A 60 -4.50 -14.38 23.63
CA TRP A 60 -4.55 -14.96 22.30
C TRP A 60 -3.17 -15.00 21.62
N SER A 61 -2.39 -13.92 21.72
CA SER A 61 -1.05 -13.84 21.11
C SER A 61 -0.06 -14.84 21.71
N ALA A 62 -0.25 -15.21 22.99
CA ALA A 62 0.61 -16.17 23.68
C ALA A 62 0.58 -17.59 23.06
N ARG A 63 -0.37 -17.89 22.18
CA ARG A 63 -0.48 -19.17 21.47
C ARG A 63 0.42 -19.28 20.24
N GLY A 64 0.82 -18.14 19.67
CA GLY A 64 1.62 -18.07 18.45
C GLY A 64 3.13 -18.09 18.69
N VAL A 65 3.90 -18.13 17.60
CA VAL A 65 5.37 -18.20 17.60
C VAL A 65 6.03 -16.88 18.06
N ASN A 66 5.25 -15.82 18.24
CA ASN A 66 5.74 -14.46 18.48
C ASN A 66 5.72 -14.00 19.95
N ALA A 67 5.33 -14.85 20.92
CA ALA A 67 5.15 -14.47 22.34
C ALA A 67 6.47 -14.06 23.06
N GLY A 68 6.90 -12.80 22.89
CA GLY A 68 8.14 -12.23 23.42
C GLY A 68 7.95 -11.12 24.47
N LYS A 69 9.06 -10.77 25.16
CA LYS A 69 9.14 -9.62 26.08
C LYS A 69 9.11 -8.30 25.28
N GLY A 70 7.94 -7.91 24.79
CA GLY A 70 7.73 -6.66 24.02
C GLY A 70 6.31 -6.54 23.45
N ASP A 71 5.64 -7.68 23.25
CA ASP A 71 4.37 -7.77 22.53
C ASP A 71 3.26 -6.99 23.20
N ARG A 72 3.16 -7.04 24.53
CA ARG A 72 2.13 -6.31 25.26
C ARG A 72 2.21 -4.80 25.01
N ALA A 73 3.42 -4.25 24.92
CA ALA A 73 3.60 -2.82 24.62
C ALA A 73 3.27 -2.51 23.15
N MET A 74 3.61 -3.41 22.22
CA MET A 74 3.26 -3.29 20.80
C MET A 74 1.74 -3.38 20.58
N LEU A 75 1.07 -4.34 21.21
CA LEU A 75 -0.39 -4.46 21.22
C LEU A 75 -1.02 -3.21 21.82
N ALA A 76 -0.59 -2.79 23.02
CA ALA A 76 -1.10 -1.55 23.64
C ALA A 76 -0.87 -0.31 22.75
N SER A 77 0.16 -0.29 21.92
CA SER A 77 0.35 0.77 20.92
C SER A 77 -0.61 0.63 19.74
N ALA A 78 -0.76 -0.57 19.18
CA ALA A 78 -1.61 -0.82 18.01
C ALA A 78 -3.10 -0.63 18.28
N LEU A 79 -3.53 -0.88 19.53
CA LEU A 79 -4.92 -0.76 19.96
C LEU A 79 -5.34 0.67 20.35
N ARG A 80 -4.43 1.64 20.39
CA ARG A 80 -4.76 3.04 20.74
C ARG A 80 -5.61 3.75 19.68
N ASP A 81 -5.37 3.44 18.41
CA ASP A 81 -5.99 4.15 17.27
C ASP A 81 -6.92 3.21 16.47
N LEU A 82 -8.01 2.77 17.11
CA LEU A 82 -9.08 1.98 16.46
C LEU A 82 -10.18 2.86 15.84
N ASP A 83 -10.17 4.18 16.09
CA ASP A 83 -11.17 5.12 15.57
C ASP A 83 -11.14 5.28 14.05
N ASP A 84 -9.99 4.98 13.43
CA ASP A 84 -9.82 5.01 11.98
C ASP A 84 -10.36 3.73 11.29
N LEU A 85 -10.82 2.73 12.05
CA LEU A 85 -11.35 1.47 11.51
C LEU A 85 -12.88 1.46 11.52
N ASP A 86 -13.46 0.87 10.47
CA ASP A 86 -14.82 0.34 10.56
C ASP A 86 -14.81 -0.88 11.48
N ARG A 87 -15.22 -0.67 12.74
CA ARG A 87 -15.15 -1.67 13.81
C ARG A 87 -15.97 -2.92 13.50
N LEU A 88 -17.13 -2.77 12.85
CA LEU A 88 -17.98 -3.90 12.46
C LEU A 88 -17.33 -4.69 11.33
N ALA A 89 -16.79 -4.00 10.32
CA ALA A 89 -16.09 -4.67 9.23
C ALA A 89 -14.84 -5.42 9.72
N ALA A 90 -14.07 -4.82 10.65
CA ALA A 90 -12.88 -5.41 11.24
C ALA A 90 -13.22 -6.63 12.11
N ALA A 91 -14.16 -6.52 13.05
CA ALA A 91 -14.62 -7.65 13.86
C ALA A 91 -15.18 -8.79 12.98
N GLY A 92 -15.98 -8.44 11.96
CA GLY A 92 -16.50 -9.39 10.99
C GLY A 92 -15.41 -10.07 10.16
N ALA A 93 -14.27 -9.41 9.89
CA ALA A 93 -13.15 -10.03 9.18
C ALA A 93 -12.52 -11.15 10.02
N PHE A 94 -12.39 -10.94 11.33
CA PHE A 94 -11.92 -11.98 12.25
C PHE A 94 -12.92 -13.14 12.37
N LEU A 95 -14.23 -12.85 12.44
CA LEU A 95 -15.25 -13.90 12.39
C LEU A 95 -15.14 -14.73 11.10
N ARG A 96 -14.98 -14.09 9.94
CA ARG A 96 -14.84 -14.78 8.66
C ARG A 96 -13.58 -15.64 8.60
N SER A 97 -12.43 -15.14 9.06
CA SER A 97 -11.19 -15.91 9.07
C SER A 97 -11.27 -17.14 9.97
N SER A 98 -12.10 -17.11 11.02
CA SER A 98 -12.30 -18.26 11.91
C SER A 98 -13.19 -19.37 11.33
N GLY A 99 -13.98 -19.10 10.28
CA GLY A 99 -14.98 -20.02 9.74
C GLY A 99 -16.16 -20.35 10.66
N VAL A 100 -16.24 -19.75 11.86
CA VAL A 100 -17.23 -20.09 12.90
C VAL A 100 -18.66 -19.79 12.49
N ALA A 101 -18.90 -18.78 11.64
CA ALA A 101 -20.24 -18.43 11.19
C ALA A 101 -20.98 -19.61 10.52
N ALA A 102 -20.25 -20.48 9.81
CA ALA A 102 -20.81 -21.67 9.18
C ALA A 102 -21.26 -22.73 10.20
N ASP A 103 -20.59 -22.81 11.36
CA ASP A 103 -20.93 -23.76 12.42
C ASP A 103 -22.14 -23.32 13.23
N VAL A 104 -22.29 -22.01 13.45
CA VAL A 104 -23.51 -21.45 14.03
C VAL A 104 -24.68 -21.71 13.09
N ALA A 105 -24.53 -21.43 11.79
CA ALA A 105 -25.56 -21.69 10.79
C ALA A 105 -25.94 -23.18 10.68
N ALA A 106 -24.99 -24.08 10.92
CA ALA A 106 -25.21 -25.53 10.94
C ALA A 106 -25.68 -26.06 12.32
N GLY A 107 -25.92 -25.20 13.30
CA GLY A 107 -26.35 -25.58 14.65
C GLY A 107 -25.30 -26.32 15.49
N ARG A 108 -24.03 -26.34 15.06
CA ARG A 108 -22.91 -26.95 15.80
C ARG A 108 -22.45 -26.09 16.98
N ILE A 109 -22.69 -24.78 16.90
CA ILE A 109 -22.49 -23.84 18.01
C ILE A 109 -23.86 -23.28 18.36
N ALA A 110 -24.32 -23.60 19.57
CA ALA A 110 -25.58 -23.10 20.08
C ALA A 110 -25.44 -21.62 20.46
N VAL A 111 -26.35 -20.81 19.94
CA VAL A 111 -26.52 -19.40 20.34
C VAL A 111 -27.92 -19.23 20.91
N ARG A 112 -28.04 -18.53 22.04
CA ARG A 112 -29.34 -18.24 22.65
C ARG A 112 -30.10 -17.25 21.77
N GLU A 113 -31.42 -17.43 21.66
CA GLU A 113 -32.25 -16.38 21.08
C GLU A 113 -32.23 -15.11 21.96
N PRO A 114 -31.96 -13.93 21.37
CA PRO A 114 -31.93 -12.68 22.11
C PRO A 114 -33.35 -12.25 22.48
N THR A 115 -33.48 -11.54 23.60
CA THR A 115 -34.77 -10.92 23.97
C THR A 115 -35.06 -9.72 23.06
N GLU A 116 -36.32 -9.26 23.03
CA GLU A 116 -36.70 -8.06 22.27
C GLU A 116 -35.90 -6.82 22.70
N ASP A 117 -35.68 -6.66 24.02
CA ASP A 117 -34.88 -5.56 24.57
C ASP A 117 -33.41 -5.64 24.13
N GLU A 118 -32.84 -6.85 24.08
CA GLU A 118 -31.47 -7.07 23.59
C GLU A 118 -31.34 -6.79 22.10
N LEU A 119 -32.33 -7.20 21.30
CA LEU A 119 -32.40 -6.89 19.88
C LEU A 119 -32.48 -5.38 19.65
N ALA A 120 -33.32 -4.67 20.41
CA ALA A 120 -33.43 -3.23 20.35
C ALA A 120 -32.12 -2.53 20.74
N ALA A 121 -31.47 -2.99 21.82
CA ALA A 121 -30.18 -2.45 22.26
C ALA A 121 -29.05 -2.71 21.24
N ARG A 122 -29.00 -3.91 20.65
CA ARG A 122 -28.05 -4.25 19.57
C ARG A 122 -28.28 -3.36 18.35
N GLN A 123 -29.53 -3.18 17.92
CA GLN A 123 -29.86 -2.35 16.79
C GLN A 123 -29.47 -0.88 17.02
N ALA A 124 -29.76 -0.34 18.20
CA ALA A 124 -29.34 1.02 18.56
C ALA A 124 -27.81 1.16 18.57
N HIS A 125 -27.08 0.16 19.08
CA HIS A 125 -25.62 0.15 19.06
C HIS A 125 -25.06 0.07 17.64
N LEU A 126 -25.62 -0.78 16.76
CA LEU A 126 -25.23 -0.88 15.35
C LEU A 126 -25.45 0.43 14.60
N VAL A 127 -26.56 1.12 14.84
CA VAL A 127 -26.82 2.45 14.28
C VAL A 127 -25.74 3.44 14.73
N ALA A 128 -25.44 3.51 16.04
CA ALA A 128 -24.41 4.39 16.56
C ALA A 128 -23.01 4.11 15.98
N LEU A 129 -22.66 2.83 15.80
CA LEU A 129 -21.39 2.43 15.18
C LEU A 129 -21.33 2.82 13.70
N ARG A 130 -22.42 2.61 12.95
CA ARG A 130 -22.53 3.01 11.54
C ARG A 130 -22.43 4.52 11.37
N GLU A 131 -23.08 5.30 12.24
CA GLU A 131 -22.99 6.76 12.25
C GLU A 131 -21.56 7.24 12.56
N ARG A 132 -20.88 6.63 13.54
CA ARG A 132 -19.47 6.92 13.83
C ARG A 132 -18.55 6.60 12.65
N ALA A 133 -18.73 5.43 12.04
CA ALA A 133 -17.96 5.03 10.86
C ALA A 133 -18.20 5.97 9.67
N ALA A 134 -19.45 6.36 9.42
CA ALA A 134 -19.80 7.34 8.40
C ALA A 134 -19.16 8.71 8.68
N ALA A 135 -19.19 9.18 9.93
CA ALA A 135 -18.56 10.44 10.32
C ALA A 135 -17.02 10.39 10.19
N ALA A 136 -16.38 9.27 10.53
CA ALA A 136 -14.95 9.07 10.34
C ALA A 136 -14.58 9.05 8.84
N ALA A 137 -15.36 8.34 8.02
CA ALA A 137 -15.19 8.29 6.56
C ALA A 137 -15.35 9.68 5.92
N ALA A 138 -16.33 10.48 6.37
CA ALA A 138 -16.52 11.85 5.92
C ALA A 138 -15.32 12.74 6.27
N LYS A 139 -14.82 12.67 7.52
CA LYS A 139 -13.61 13.40 7.95
C LYS A 139 -12.38 13.00 7.14
N LEU A 140 -12.19 11.71 6.87
CA LEU A 140 -11.09 11.21 6.05
C LEU A 140 -11.19 11.72 4.61
N THR A 141 -12.39 11.72 4.04
CA THR A 141 -12.65 12.24 2.68
C THR A 141 -12.29 13.72 2.60
N GLU A 142 -12.73 14.53 3.57
CA GLU A 142 -12.38 15.95 3.64
C GLU A 142 -10.85 16.16 3.77
N ALA A 143 -10.19 15.35 4.61
CA ALA A 143 -8.74 15.40 4.77
C ALA A 143 -8.00 15.03 3.47
N ARG A 144 -8.50 14.03 2.72
CA ARG A 144 -7.95 13.63 1.41
C ARG A 144 -8.10 14.74 0.37
N ILE A 145 -9.27 15.38 0.28
CA ILE A 145 -9.50 16.52 -0.62
C ILE A 145 -8.49 17.65 -0.32
N LYS A 146 -8.33 18.00 0.96
CA LYS A 146 -7.35 19.00 1.40
C LYS A 146 -5.92 18.59 1.04
N ALA A 147 -5.57 17.31 1.22
CA ALA A 147 -4.24 16.80 0.90
C ALA A 147 -3.95 16.81 -0.61
N THR A 148 -4.93 16.45 -1.46
CA THR A 148 -4.84 16.56 -2.91
C THR A 148 -4.67 18.01 -3.36
N GLY A 149 -5.43 18.95 -2.77
CA GLY A 149 -5.24 20.38 -3.01
C GLY A 149 -3.83 20.86 -2.64
N ARG A 150 -3.27 20.36 -1.53
CA ARG A 150 -1.89 20.63 -1.12
C ARG A 150 -0.86 20.05 -2.10
N ALA A 151 -1.04 18.83 -2.59
CA ALA A 151 -0.16 18.22 -3.58
C ALA A 151 -0.07 19.09 -4.84
N ARG A 152 -1.22 19.54 -5.37
CA ARG A 152 -1.28 20.42 -6.54
C ARG A 152 -0.61 21.76 -6.29
N MET A 153 -0.85 22.36 -5.12
CA MET A 153 -0.19 23.61 -4.73
C MET A 153 1.33 23.45 -4.66
N LEU A 154 1.85 22.35 -4.09
CA LEU A 154 3.29 22.07 -4.03
C LEU A 154 3.87 21.99 -5.44
N LEU A 155 3.27 21.21 -6.32
CA LEU A 155 3.71 21.06 -7.71
C LEU A 155 3.66 22.38 -8.49
N HIS A 156 2.65 23.21 -8.27
CA HIS A 156 2.52 24.53 -8.92
C HIS A 156 3.61 25.52 -8.47
N ARG A 157 3.99 25.49 -7.17
CA ARG A 157 5.02 26.38 -6.62
C ARG A 157 6.44 25.90 -6.94
N ALA A 158 6.62 24.58 -7.04
CA ALA A 158 7.89 23.98 -7.35
C ALA A 158 8.34 24.30 -8.77
N LYS A 159 9.66 24.37 -8.97
CA LYS A 159 10.26 24.68 -10.27
C LYS A 159 10.68 23.38 -10.95
N LYS A 160 10.95 23.43 -12.26
CA LYS A 160 11.57 22.27 -12.93
C LYS A 160 12.86 21.90 -12.18
N PRO A 161 13.16 20.59 -12.04
CA PRO A 161 14.41 20.13 -11.48
C PRO A 161 15.53 20.50 -12.46
N GLY A 162 16.05 21.72 -12.32
CA GLY A 162 17.29 22.13 -12.95
C GLY A 162 18.47 21.53 -12.18
N ASN A 163 19.63 22.21 -12.26
CA ASN A 163 20.87 21.86 -11.56
C ASN A 163 20.79 21.89 -10.02
N ALA A 164 19.61 21.87 -9.40
CA ALA A 164 19.42 21.96 -7.95
C ALA A 164 18.95 20.66 -7.29
N ALA A 165 18.41 19.68 -8.02
CA ALA A 165 17.95 18.43 -7.41
C ALA A 165 19.13 17.50 -7.06
N LEU A 166 19.64 17.55 -5.83
CA LEU A 166 20.82 16.79 -5.41
C LEU A 166 20.64 15.28 -5.58
N TYR A 167 19.45 14.76 -5.27
CA TYR A 167 19.12 13.35 -5.50
C TYR A 167 19.25 12.97 -6.98
N TRP A 168 18.70 13.79 -7.88
CA TRP A 168 18.77 13.53 -9.32
C TRP A 168 20.22 13.54 -9.82
N LYS A 169 21.01 14.53 -9.40
CA LYS A 169 22.45 14.59 -9.74
C LYS A 169 23.24 13.38 -9.26
N ALA A 170 22.93 12.89 -8.06
CA ALA A 170 23.57 11.69 -7.54
C ALA A 170 23.25 10.48 -8.42
N LYS A 171 22.00 10.38 -8.91
CA LYS A 171 21.58 9.34 -9.85
C LYS A 171 22.23 9.50 -11.23
N GLU A 172 22.31 10.71 -11.78
CA GLU A 172 23.04 10.95 -13.04
C GLU A 172 24.53 10.58 -12.94
N ARG A 173 25.17 10.90 -11.81
CA ARG A 173 26.55 10.51 -11.53
C ARG A 173 26.70 9.00 -11.45
N ALA A 174 25.80 8.32 -10.74
CA ALA A 174 25.83 6.86 -10.61
C ALA A 174 25.61 6.14 -11.95
N ALA A 175 24.76 6.70 -12.82
CA ALA A 175 24.52 6.17 -14.15
C ALA A 175 25.56 6.64 -15.20
N GLU A 176 26.53 7.45 -14.79
CA GLU A 176 27.54 8.10 -15.63
C GLU A 176 26.94 8.80 -16.87
N ARG A 177 25.73 9.35 -16.73
CA ARG A 177 25.00 10.00 -17.83
C ARG A 177 23.92 10.95 -17.34
N LEU A 178 23.54 11.89 -18.20
CA LEU A 178 22.34 12.69 -17.98
C LEU A 178 21.09 11.82 -18.12
N LEU A 179 20.17 11.98 -17.17
CA LEU A 179 18.91 11.25 -17.12
C LEU A 179 17.78 12.18 -17.54
N PRO A 180 16.85 11.75 -18.42
CA PRO A 180 15.72 12.59 -18.81
C PRO A 180 14.78 12.76 -17.63
N CYS A 181 14.66 13.99 -17.12
CA CYS A 181 13.71 14.28 -16.06
C CYS A 181 12.36 14.65 -16.66
N PRO A 182 11.27 13.94 -16.33
CA PRO A 182 9.94 14.28 -16.85
C PRO A 182 9.51 15.69 -16.49
N ASP A 183 8.71 16.31 -17.37
CA ASP A 183 8.33 17.72 -17.27
C ASP A 183 7.44 18.05 -16.07
N ASP A 184 6.66 17.07 -15.61
CA ASP A 184 5.73 17.14 -14.48
C ASP A 184 6.40 16.84 -13.13
N VAL A 185 7.57 16.22 -13.14
CA VAL A 185 8.43 16.07 -11.98
C VAL A 185 9.09 17.41 -11.69
N LYS A 186 9.03 17.85 -10.42
CA LYS A 186 9.51 19.17 -9.98
C LYS A 186 10.60 19.05 -8.93
N CYS A 187 11.34 20.13 -8.71
CA CYS A 187 12.23 20.30 -7.57
C CYS A 187 11.68 21.38 -6.65
N SER A 188 11.58 21.05 -5.37
CA SER A 188 11.15 21.99 -4.34
C SER A 188 12.33 22.79 -3.77
N ASP A 189 12.00 23.96 -3.24
CA ASP A 189 12.85 24.74 -2.34
C ASP A 189 12.10 25.02 -1.02
N TRP A 190 12.75 25.75 -0.10
CA TRP A 190 12.18 26.09 1.20
C TRP A 190 10.84 26.82 1.09
N SER A 191 10.65 27.63 0.03
CA SER A 191 9.42 28.39 -0.19
C SER A 191 8.26 27.51 -0.65
N THR A 192 8.58 26.37 -1.25
CA THR A 192 7.59 25.39 -1.72
C THR A 192 6.84 24.78 -0.53
N PHE A 193 7.55 24.46 0.56
CA PHE A 193 6.98 23.76 1.71
C PHE A 193 6.40 24.68 2.79
N LEU A 194 6.51 26.01 2.67
CA LEU A 194 5.87 26.94 3.60
C LEU A 194 4.51 27.42 3.05
N PRO A 195 3.42 27.40 3.84
CA PRO A 195 3.26 26.92 5.21
C PRO A 195 2.80 25.44 5.29
N VAL A 196 3.14 24.62 4.30
CA VAL A 196 2.58 23.28 4.07
C VAL A 196 3.11 22.21 5.03
N LEU A 197 4.37 22.30 5.50
CA LEU A 197 5.00 21.28 6.35
C LEU A 197 5.79 21.87 7.54
N GLY A 198 5.27 21.69 8.75
CA GLY A 198 6.00 21.57 10.03
C GLY A 198 7.18 22.52 10.34
N ARG A 199 8.05 22.10 11.28
CA ARG A 199 9.27 22.82 11.70
C ARG A 199 10.53 22.45 10.90
N VAL A 200 10.42 21.43 10.04
CA VAL A 200 11.51 20.94 9.18
C VAL A 200 11.13 21.24 7.75
N TRP A 201 11.98 22.00 7.06
CA TRP A 201 11.80 22.24 5.63
C TRP A 201 12.82 21.44 4.81
N TRP A 202 12.39 21.05 3.61
CA TRP A 202 13.17 20.23 2.69
C TRP A 202 13.52 21.06 1.46
N ASN A 203 14.80 21.26 1.23
CA ASN A 203 15.32 21.89 0.02
C ASN A 203 15.70 20.81 -0.99
N GLU A 204 15.73 21.18 -2.27
CA GLU A 204 16.32 20.35 -3.33
C GLU A 204 15.67 18.96 -3.44
N SER A 205 14.41 18.85 -3.00
CA SER A 205 13.68 17.58 -3.00
C SER A 205 12.99 17.38 -4.33
N LEU A 206 12.98 16.13 -4.80
CA LEU A 206 12.23 15.78 -5.99
C LEU A 206 10.76 15.59 -5.61
N LEU A 207 9.87 16.27 -6.32
CA LEU A 207 8.43 16.11 -6.21
C LEU A 207 7.96 15.27 -7.39
N VAL A 208 7.56 14.03 -7.12
CA VAL A 208 7.04 13.08 -8.09
C VAL A 208 5.51 13.06 -7.98
N PRO A 209 4.76 13.57 -8.97
CA PRO A 209 3.30 13.56 -8.91
C PRO A 209 2.76 12.13 -8.92
N LEU A 210 1.77 11.81 -8.08
CA LEU A 210 1.14 10.49 -8.08
C LEU A 210 -0.26 10.59 -8.66
N TYR A 211 -0.51 9.76 -9.67
CA TYR A 211 -1.72 9.73 -10.45
C TYR A 211 -2.63 8.59 -10.01
N GLY A 212 -3.93 8.85 -10.05
CA GLY A 212 -4.97 7.84 -10.01
C GLY A 212 -5.95 8.04 -11.16
N VAL A 213 -7.03 7.26 -11.15
CA VAL A 213 -8.11 7.32 -12.14
C VAL A 213 -9.37 7.83 -11.48
N ASN A 214 -9.91 8.93 -12.01
CA ASN A 214 -11.18 9.46 -11.54
C ASN A 214 -12.38 8.77 -12.19
N GLU A 215 -13.59 9.13 -11.73
CA GLU A 215 -14.85 8.54 -12.19
C GLU A 215 -15.09 8.71 -13.69
N SER A 216 -14.53 9.77 -14.29
CA SER A 216 -14.59 10.03 -15.74
C SER A 216 -13.55 9.25 -16.54
N LEU A 217 -12.89 8.26 -15.93
CA LEU A 217 -11.79 7.49 -16.52
C LEU A 217 -10.70 8.41 -17.08
N ARG A 218 -10.24 9.37 -16.27
CA ARG A 218 -9.10 10.24 -16.62
C ARG A 218 -8.03 10.15 -15.55
N LEU A 219 -6.78 10.26 -15.99
CA LEU A 219 -5.64 10.37 -15.09
C LEU A 219 -5.71 11.72 -14.37
N GLU A 220 -5.59 11.67 -13.06
CA GLU A 220 -5.62 12.85 -12.22
C GLU A 220 -4.52 12.78 -11.18
N CYS A 221 -3.79 13.89 -10.99
CA CYS A 221 -2.83 14.00 -9.92
C CYS A 221 -3.59 14.13 -8.59
N LEU A 222 -3.45 13.10 -7.74
CA LEU A 222 -4.14 13.00 -6.46
C LEU A 222 -3.21 13.18 -5.27
N SER A 223 -1.90 12.95 -5.45
CA SER A 223 -0.90 13.04 -4.40
C SER A 223 0.47 13.38 -4.99
N VAL A 224 1.50 13.42 -4.14
CA VAL A 224 2.89 13.61 -4.51
C VAL A 224 3.76 12.74 -3.60
N GLU A 225 4.75 12.06 -4.18
CA GLU A 225 5.87 11.51 -3.44
C GLU A 225 7.01 12.54 -3.43
N VAL A 226 7.53 12.79 -2.24
CA VAL A 226 8.66 13.67 -1.99
C VAL A 226 9.88 12.78 -1.77
N ILE A 227 10.86 12.85 -2.67
CA ILE A 227 12.18 12.28 -2.44
C ILE A 227 13.03 13.37 -1.81
N CYS A 228 13.24 13.24 -0.50
CA CYS A 228 13.89 14.21 0.35
C CYS A 228 15.26 14.61 -0.19
N GLY A 229 15.45 15.92 -0.37
CA GLY A 229 16.76 16.52 -0.61
C GLY A 229 17.43 16.84 0.72
N ARG A 230 17.82 18.11 0.91
CA ARG A 230 18.47 18.58 2.12
C ARG A 230 17.45 19.03 3.17
N ALA A 231 17.50 18.44 4.36
CA ALA A 231 16.72 18.90 5.50
C ALA A 231 17.30 20.19 6.10
N ASN A 232 16.46 21.00 6.73
CA ASN A 232 16.91 22.06 7.62
C ASN A 232 16.07 22.05 8.92
N PRO A 233 16.71 21.88 10.10
CA PRO A 233 18.15 21.66 10.29
C PRO A 233 18.63 20.36 9.63
N GLU A 234 19.90 20.29 9.21
CA GLU A 234 20.45 19.15 8.44
C GLU A 234 20.35 17.81 9.19
N THR A 235 20.26 17.85 10.52
CA THR A 235 20.06 16.67 11.38
C THR A 235 18.64 16.09 11.34
N ALA A 236 17.68 16.76 10.69
CA ALA A 236 16.27 16.38 10.73
C ALA A 236 15.87 15.26 9.74
N GLY A 237 16.80 14.75 8.93
CA GLY A 237 16.59 13.51 8.18
C GLY A 237 17.61 13.25 7.08
N THR A 238 17.46 12.11 6.42
CA THR A 238 18.43 11.60 5.45
C THR A 238 18.06 12.01 4.02
N GLN A 239 19.04 12.44 3.23
CA GLN A 239 18.84 12.67 1.80
C GLN A 239 18.44 11.37 1.10
N GLY A 240 17.43 11.43 0.22
CA GLY A 240 16.90 10.30 -0.52
C GLY A 240 15.73 9.58 0.15
N GLU A 241 15.39 9.90 1.41
CA GLU A 241 14.19 9.38 2.06
C GLU A 241 12.93 9.72 1.26
N LYS A 242 12.04 8.74 1.09
CA LYS A 242 10.75 8.95 0.45
C LYS A 242 9.70 9.33 1.48
N ARG A 243 8.95 10.39 1.22
CA ARG A 243 7.83 10.86 2.06
C ARG A 243 6.61 11.11 1.21
N GLY A 244 5.43 10.93 1.77
CA GLY A 244 4.18 11.35 1.14
C GLY A 244 3.37 12.23 2.08
N LEU A 245 2.44 12.99 1.53
CA LEU A 245 1.64 13.93 2.31
C LEU A 245 0.73 13.18 3.30
N LYS A 246 0.63 13.73 4.52
CA LYS A 246 -0.27 13.21 5.56
C LYS A 246 -1.70 13.17 5.03
N SER A 247 -2.39 12.05 5.23
CA SER A 247 -3.76 11.81 4.80
C SER A 247 -4.01 11.84 3.28
N ALA A 248 -2.97 12.03 2.46
CA ALA A 248 -3.13 11.90 1.01
C ALA A 248 -3.35 10.42 0.64
N PRO A 249 -4.16 10.15 -0.40
CA PRO A 249 -4.23 8.81 -0.96
C PRO A 249 -2.85 8.36 -1.46
N ARG A 250 -2.57 7.06 -1.35
CA ARG A 250 -1.34 6.43 -1.84
C ARG A 250 -1.62 5.08 -2.49
N GLU A 251 -2.48 4.29 -1.86
CA GLU A 251 -2.93 3.01 -2.39
C GLU A 251 -3.53 3.18 -3.79
N GLY A 252 -3.05 2.37 -4.73
CA GLY A 252 -3.43 2.39 -6.14
C GLY A 252 -2.94 3.59 -6.94
N LEU A 253 -2.25 4.56 -6.31
CA LEU A 253 -1.65 5.67 -7.04
C LEU A 253 -0.28 5.28 -7.58
N PHE A 254 0.07 5.86 -8.74
CA PHE A 254 1.29 5.52 -9.45
C PHE A 254 1.90 6.70 -10.19
N TYR A 255 3.16 6.56 -10.59
CA TYR A 255 3.78 7.44 -11.59
C TYR A 255 3.97 6.69 -12.91
N PRO A 256 3.45 7.19 -14.04
CA PRO A 256 3.57 6.48 -15.31
C PRO A 256 4.63 7.09 -16.25
N PHE A 257 5.38 6.23 -16.93
CA PHE A 257 6.24 6.55 -18.06
C PHE A 257 5.68 5.95 -19.34
N ASP A 258 5.92 6.63 -20.47
CA ASP A 258 5.60 6.13 -21.82
C ASP A 258 4.12 5.73 -22.01
N LEU A 259 3.18 6.44 -21.37
CA LEU A 259 1.74 6.19 -21.53
C LEU A 259 1.25 6.29 -22.98
N SER A 260 1.97 7.02 -23.83
CA SER A 260 1.67 7.07 -25.27
C SER A 260 1.77 5.70 -25.95
N ALA A 261 2.53 4.76 -25.38
CA ALA A 261 2.65 3.37 -25.81
C ALA A 261 1.54 2.45 -25.26
N LEU A 262 0.70 2.94 -24.35
CA LEU A 262 -0.40 2.16 -23.76
C LEU A 262 -1.41 1.76 -24.83
N ARG A 263 -1.61 0.45 -25.02
CA ARG A 263 -2.62 -0.13 -25.92
C ARG A 263 -3.23 -1.35 -25.25
N SER A 264 -4.52 -1.57 -25.45
CA SER A 264 -5.20 -2.80 -24.97
C SER A 264 -4.52 -4.04 -25.53
N GLY A 265 -4.36 -5.07 -24.69
CA GLY A 265 -3.70 -6.33 -25.02
C GLY A 265 -2.17 -6.26 -25.11
N LEU A 266 -1.56 -5.06 -25.04
CA LEU A 266 -0.10 -4.94 -24.91
C LEU A 266 0.33 -5.02 -23.45
N PRO A 267 1.52 -5.58 -23.17
CA PRO A 267 2.02 -5.69 -21.81
C PRO A 267 2.28 -4.33 -21.15
N ILE A 268 2.11 -4.28 -19.84
CA ILE A 268 2.45 -3.13 -18.99
C ILE A 268 3.46 -3.60 -17.95
N VAL A 269 4.51 -2.81 -17.76
CA VAL A 269 5.56 -3.11 -16.78
C VAL A 269 5.29 -2.32 -15.51
N LEU A 270 5.13 -2.99 -14.37
CA LEU A 270 4.98 -2.38 -13.04
C LEU A 270 6.28 -2.53 -12.25
N CYS A 271 6.74 -1.47 -11.60
CA CYS A 271 7.93 -1.50 -10.75
C CYS A 271 7.75 -0.74 -9.43
N GLU A 272 8.66 -0.96 -8.49
CA GLU A 272 8.56 -0.38 -7.14
C GLU A 272 8.83 1.11 -7.11
N GLY A 273 9.95 1.58 -7.67
CA GLY A 273 10.39 2.96 -7.50
C GLY A 273 10.21 3.84 -8.73
N PHE A 274 10.14 5.15 -8.52
CA PHE A 274 10.20 6.14 -9.61
C PHE A 274 11.51 6.04 -10.42
N MET A 275 12.66 5.89 -9.75
CA MET A 275 13.94 5.71 -10.44
C MET A 275 14.03 4.36 -11.17
N SER A 276 13.48 3.29 -10.58
CA SER A 276 13.32 1.99 -11.22
C SER A 276 12.51 2.13 -12.51
N GLY A 277 11.41 2.88 -12.47
CA GLY A 277 10.56 3.12 -13.63
C GLY A 277 11.23 3.93 -14.74
N LEU A 278 11.97 4.98 -14.38
CA LEU A 278 12.79 5.73 -15.33
C LEU A 278 13.82 4.82 -16.01
N ALA A 279 14.52 4.01 -15.21
CA ALA A 279 15.53 3.10 -15.72
C ALA A 279 14.90 2.07 -16.67
N LEU A 280 13.78 1.45 -16.28
CA LEU A 280 13.04 0.53 -17.14
C LEU A 280 12.58 1.19 -18.44
N SER A 281 12.03 2.41 -18.37
CA SER A 281 11.63 3.18 -19.56
C SER A 281 12.79 3.35 -20.54
N LEU A 282 13.99 3.70 -20.05
CA LEU A 282 15.21 3.83 -20.86
C LEU A 282 15.69 2.48 -21.43
N LEU A 283 15.71 1.44 -20.61
CA LEU A 283 16.15 0.09 -20.99
C LEU A 283 15.21 -0.51 -22.06
N ILE A 284 13.91 -0.35 -21.89
CA ILE A 284 12.87 -0.77 -22.83
C ILE A 284 12.89 0.11 -24.10
N GLY A 285 13.25 1.39 -23.94
CA GLY A 285 13.30 2.38 -25.01
C GLY A 285 11.93 2.86 -25.45
N GLY A 286 11.02 3.09 -24.49
CA GLY A 286 9.67 3.63 -24.74
C GLY A 286 8.72 2.71 -25.50
N LYS A 287 9.05 1.42 -25.64
CA LYS A 287 8.23 0.45 -26.38
C LYS A 287 7.03 -0.08 -25.61
N LEU A 288 7.13 -0.09 -24.29
CA LEU A 288 6.07 -0.53 -23.38
C LEU A 288 5.85 0.55 -22.32
N PRO A 289 4.62 0.76 -21.88
CA PRO A 289 4.35 1.63 -20.74
C PRO A 289 4.98 1.05 -19.47
N VAL A 290 5.59 1.91 -18.67
CA VAL A 290 6.16 1.56 -17.37
C VAL A 290 5.41 2.32 -16.28
N VAL A 291 4.96 1.63 -15.24
CA VAL A 291 4.17 2.20 -14.15
C VAL A 291 4.88 1.96 -12.82
N CYS A 292 5.16 3.03 -12.10
CA CYS A 292 5.79 2.99 -10.78
C CYS A 292 4.71 2.93 -9.72
N ALA A 293 4.58 1.79 -9.04
CA ALA A 293 3.64 1.61 -7.94
C ALA A 293 4.11 2.27 -6.63
N MET A 294 5.34 2.80 -6.60
CA MET A 294 5.98 3.47 -5.45
C MET A 294 6.35 2.54 -4.27
N SER A 295 5.88 1.29 -4.29
CA SER A 295 6.25 0.19 -3.41
C SER A 295 5.71 -1.13 -3.96
N VAL A 296 6.41 -2.26 -3.75
CA VAL A 296 5.88 -3.60 -4.06
C VAL A 296 4.52 -3.89 -3.40
N GLY A 297 4.30 -3.41 -2.17
CA GLY A 297 3.03 -3.61 -1.46
C GLY A 297 1.84 -2.88 -2.10
N ASN A 298 2.09 -2.05 -3.12
CA ASN A 298 1.05 -1.32 -3.86
C ASN A 298 0.80 -1.91 -5.26
N PHE A 299 1.44 -3.03 -5.62
CA PHE A 299 1.30 -3.64 -6.95
C PHE A 299 -0.15 -4.05 -7.25
N ALA A 300 -0.83 -4.75 -6.34
CA ALA A 300 -2.22 -5.18 -6.55
C ALA A 300 -3.18 -3.99 -6.72
N ALA A 301 -3.10 -3.00 -5.82
CA ALA A 301 -3.96 -1.82 -5.90
C ALA A 301 -3.67 -0.98 -7.15
N THR A 302 -2.42 -0.90 -7.58
CA THR A 302 -2.02 -0.21 -8.82
C THR A 302 -2.56 -0.96 -10.04
N ALA A 303 -2.40 -2.28 -10.10
CA ALA A 303 -2.93 -3.12 -11.16
C ALA A 303 -4.46 -3.00 -11.29
N GLN A 304 -5.18 -3.03 -10.15
CA GLN A 304 -6.63 -2.80 -10.13
C GLN A 304 -7.00 -1.41 -10.67
N THR A 305 -6.21 -0.39 -10.34
CA THR A 305 -6.43 0.98 -10.80
C THR A 305 -6.19 1.10 -12.32
N LEU A 306 -5.14 0.44 -12.84
CA LEU A 306 -4.84 0.38 -14.28
C LEU A 306 -5.90 -0.41 -15.07
N GLY A 307 -6.46 -1.48 -14.50
CA GLY A 307 -7.50 -2.29 -15.13
C GLY A 307 -8.77 -1.50 -15.51
N LYS A 308 -8.96 -0.30 -14.95
CA LYS A 308 -10.02 0.64 -15.37
C LYS A 308 -9.79 1.25 -16.76
N PHE A 309 -8.55 1.28 -17.24
CA PHE A 309 -8.15 1.85 -18.54
C PHE A 309 -7.85 0.80 -19.60
N VAL A 310 -7.23 -0.30 -19.18
CA VAL A 310 -6.62 -1.29 -20.06
C VAL A 310 -7.03 -2.67 -19.58
N GLN A 311 -8.16 -3.11 -20.10
CA GLN A 311 -8.64 -4.47 -19.89
C GLN A 311 -7.72 -5.44 -20.64
N ASP A 312 -7.47 -6.59 -20.00
CA ASP A 312 -6.77 -7.75 -20.56
C ASP A 312 -5.32 -7.52 -21.00
N SER A 313 -4.68 -6.44 -20.53
CA SER A 313 -3.25 -6.23 -20.74
C SER A 313 -2.43 -7.13 -19.81
N PRO A 314 -1.47 -7.94 -20.33
CA PRO A 314 -0.54 -8.68 -19.50
C PRO A 314 0.27 -7.75 -18.61
N LEU A 315 0.54 -8.15 -17.37
CA LEU A 315 1.30 -7.35 -16.42
C LEU A 315 2.63 -8.03 -16.13
N PHE A 316 3.73 -7.31 -16.30
CA PHE A 316 5.05 -7.72 -15.82
C PHE A 316 5.37 -6.95 -14.55
N LEU A 317 5.47 -7.65 -13.42
CA LEU A 317 5.89 -7.09 -12.14
C LEU A 317 7.41 -7.20 -12.05
N VAL A 318 8.09 -6.07 -11.85
CA VAL A 318 9.53 -5.97 -11.69
C VAL A 318 9.81 -5.45 -10.28
N PRO A 319 9.77 -6.33 -9.25
CA PRO A 319 10.16 -5.97 -7.90
C PRO A 319 11.68 -5.77 -7.83
N ASP A 320 12.13 -5.08 -6.80
CA ASP A 320 13.55 -5.03 -6.44
C ASP A 320 13.97 -6.41 -5.90
N VAL A 321 15.26 -6.75 -5.93
CA VAL A 321 15.76 -8.00 -5.33
C VAL A 321 15.42 -8.02 -3.84
N GLY A 322 14.73 -9.09 -3.39
CA GLY A 322 14.13 -9.20 -2.05
C GLY A 322 12.61 -8.96 -2.02
N GLY A 323 12.05 -8.28 -3.03
CA GLY A 323 10.61 -7.99 -3.15
C GLY A 323 9.81 -9.07 -3.89
N MET A 324 10.46 -10.08 -4.48
CA MET A 324 9.82 -11.08 -5.35
C MET A 324 8.70 -11.86 -4.65
N GLN A 325 8.95 -12.38 -3.45
CA GLN A 325 7.94 -13.15 -2.71
C GLN A 325 6.73 -12.26 -2.40
N LEU A 326 6.96 -11.03 -1.96
CA LEU A 326 5.88 -10.10 -1.68
C LEU A 326 5.09 -9.76 -2.95
N ALA A 327 5.74 -9.59 -4.10
CA ALA A 327 5.05 -9.37 -5.38
C ALA A 327 4.18 -10.57 -5.79
N LEU A 328 4.63 -11.80 -5.55
CA LEU A 328 3.84 -13.01 -5.75
C LEU A 328 2.65 -13.07 -4.77
N ASP A 329 2.88 -12.75 -3.50
CA ASP A 329 1.85 -12.76 -2.45
C ASP A 329 0.76 -11.70 -2.68
N GLN A 330 1.05 -10.63 -3.42
CA GLN A 330 0.04 -9.67 -3.86
C GLN A 330 -1.04 -10.30 -4.76
N GLY A 331 -0.76 -11.47 -5.36
CA GLY A 331 -1.75 -12.27 -6.07
C GLY A 331 -2.36 -11.56 -7.29
N VAL A 332 -1.60 -10.72 -7.99
CA VAL A 332 -2.08 -9.99 -9.16
C VAL A 332 -2.42 -11.00 -10.27
N PRO A 333 -3.70 -11.18 -10.63
CA PRO A 333 -4.10 -12.27 -11.52
C PRO A 333 -3.44 -12.17 -12.90
N GLY A 334 -2.81 -13.26 -13.34
CA GLY A 334 -2.17 -13.36 -14.65
C GLY A 334 -0.91 -12.50 -14.83
N ALA A 335 -0.38 -11.90 -13.76
CA ALA A 335 0.85 -11.14 -13.82
C ALA A 335 2.08 -12.06 -13.81
N GLN A 336 3.07 -11.72 -14.64
CA GLN A 336 4.37 -12.38 -14.66
C GLN A 336 5.35 -11.61 -13.77
N VAL A 337 6.12 -12.32 -12.94
CA VAL A 337 7.12 -11.69 -12.06
C VAL A 337 8.51 -11.85 -12.66
N VAL A 338 9.24 -10.75 -12.75
CA VAL A 338 10.55 -10.66 -13.38
C VAL A 338 11.60 -10.67 -12.29
N ASP A 339 12.44 -11.70 -12.29
CA ASP A 339 13.47 -11.89 -11.27
C ASP A 339 14.77 -11.18 -11.66
N LEU A 340 15.07 -10.05 -11.01
CA LEU A 340 16.32 -9.32 -11.22
C LEU A 340 17.54 -10.01 -10.62
N SER A 341 17.38 -10.98 -9.72
CA SER A 341 18.51 -11.68 -9.10
C SER A 341 19.32 -12.51 -10.11
N ALA A 342 18.70 -12.89 -11.23
CA ALA A 342 19.34 -13.57 -12.36
C ALA A 342 20.28 -12.67 -13.19
N VAL A 343 20.31 -11.36 -12.94
CA VAL A 343 21.28 -10.46 -13.59
C VAL A 343 22.68 -10.71 -13.02
N PRO A 344 23.73 -10.83 -13.87
CA PRO A 344 25.10 -10.96 -13.39
C PRO A 344 25.51 -9.83 -12.44
N GLY A 345 25.85 -10.17 -11.19
CA GLY A 345 26.23 -9.22 -10.14
C GLY A 345 25.08 -8.65 -9.32
N ALA A 346 23.84 -9.12 -9.53
CA ALA A 346 22.70 -8.86 -8.65
C ALA A 346 22.56 -9.89 -7.53
N GLU A 347 23.12 -11.09 -7.71
CA GLU A 347 23.07 -12.17 -6.73
C GLU A 347 23.62 -11.73 -5.35
N GLY A 348 22.82 -11.90 -4.30
CA GLY A 348 23.18 -11.53 -2.93
C GLY A 348 23.20 -10.02 -2.65
N VAL A 349 22.83 -9.17 -3.61
CA VAL A 349 22.71 -7.72 -3.42
C VAL A 349 21.27 -7.40 -3.05
N ASP A 350 21.02 -7.27 -1.74
CA ASP A 350 19.71 -6.85 -1.23
C ASP A 350 19.31 -5.47 -1.78
N GLY A 351 18.08 -5.37 -2.28
CA GLY A 351 17.55 -4.14 -2.87
C GLY A 351 18.11 -3.78 -4.26
N TYR A 352 18.78 -4.70 -4.97
CA TYR A 352 19.18 -4.46 -6.36
C TYR A 352 17.95 -4.14 -7.22
N ASP A 353 17.94 -2.98 -7.87
CA ASP A 353 16.79 -2.46 -8.59
C ASP A 353 17.08 -2.27 -10.11
N PRO A 354 16.08 -1.94 -10.94
CA PRO A 354 16.31 -1.62 -12.35
C PRO A 354 17.25 -0.42 -12.59
N PHE A 355 17.38 0.50 -11.63
CA PHE A 355 18.34 1.59 -11.73
C PHE A 355 19.77 1.09 -11.55
N ASP A 356 20.02 0.13 -10.65
CA ASP A 356 21.32 -0.54 -10.51
C ASP A 356 21.69 -1.29 -11.79
N LEU A 357 20.73 -1.96 -12.42
CA LEU A 357 20.90 -2.57 -13.75
C LEU A 357 21.36 -1.55 -14.80
N LEU A 358 20.69 -0.40 -14.85
CA LEU A 358 21.08 0.68 -15.76
C LEU A 358 22.47 1.24 -15.42
N ALA A 359 22.75 1.51 -14.15
CA ALA A 359 23.97 2.15 -13.69
C ALA A 359 25.20 1.26 -13.91
N ARG A 360 25.08 -0.04 -13.65
CA ARG A 360 26.20 -0.99 -13.76
C ARG A 360 26.46 -1.46 -15.19
N HIS A 361 25.40 -1.66 -15.98
CA HIS A 361 25.53 -2.32 -17.29
C HIS A 361 25.24 -1.39 -18.47
N GLY A 362 24.75 -0.18 -18.23
CA GLY A 362 24.33 0.74 -19.28
C GLY A 362 23.10 0.25 -20.05
N VAL A 363 22.66 1.06 -21.01
CA VAL A 363 21.38 0.83 -21.71
C VAL A 363 21.41 -0.42 -22.59
N GLU A 364 22.48 -0.62 -23.35
CA GLU A 364 22.54 -1.71 -24.33
C GLU A 364 22.57 -3.09 -23.67
N MET A 365 23.46 -3.27 -22.70
CA MET A 365 23.58 -4.54 -22.00
C MET A 365 22.41 -4.75 -21.03
N GLY A 366 21.99 -3.72 -20.30
CA GLY A 366 20.82 -3.81 -19.42
C GLY A 366 19.55 -4.19 -20.19
N ARG A 367 19.35 -3.66 -21.40
CA ARG A 367 18.25 -4.05 -22.29
C ARG A 367 18.34 -5.51 -22.71
N LYS A 368 19.55 -6.03 -22.96
CA LYS A 368 19.75 -7.44 -23.33
C LYS A 368 19.35 -8.35 -22.17
N TYR A 369 19.78 -8.04 -20.94
CA TYR A 369 19.37 -8.78 -19.75
C TYR A 369 17.86 -8.73 -19.54
N LEU A 370 17.26 -7.53 -19.54
CA LEU A 370 15.83 -7.36 -19.32
C LEU A 370 14.97 -8.15 -20.33
N ARG A 371 15.40 -8.23 -21.59
CA ARG A 371 14.71 -9.06 -22.61
C ARG A 371 14.79 -10.55 -22.31
N GLY A 372 15.89 -11.03 -21.73
CA GLY A 372 16.02 -12.42 -21.28
C GLY A 372 15.03 -12.70 -20.15
N LEU A 373 15.05 -11.86 -19.12
CA LEU A 373 14.19 -12.01 -17.94
C LEU A 373 12.69 -11.93 -18.30
N PHE A 374 12.28 -11.03 -19.19
CA PHE A 374 10.89 -10.99 -19.66
C PHE A 374 10.46 -12.25 -20.43
N ARG A 375 11.38 -12.90 -21.16
CA ARG A 375 11.05 -14.18 -21.81
C ARG A 375 10.90 -15.28 -20.78
N GLU A 376 11.84 -15.38 -19.85
CA GLU A 376 11.82 -16.37 -18.76
C GLU A 376 10.54 -16.23 -17.91
N ALA A 377 10.20 -15.02 -17.49
CA ALA A 377 8.99 -14.75 -16.70
C ALA A 377 7.70 -15.15 -17.45
N ARG A 378 7.65 -14.91 -18.76
CA ARG A 378 6.52 -15.32 -19.60
C ARG A 378 6.44 -16.84 -19.73
N ASP A 379 7.56 -17.49 -19.97
CA ASP A 379 7.63 -18.94 -20.20
C ASP A 379 7.38 -19.72 -18.89
N ALA A 380 7.66 -19.14 -17.72
CA ALA A 380 7.35 -19.71 -16.40
C ALA A 380 5.85 -19.60 -16.01
N SER A 381 5.07 -18.81 -16.75
CA SER A 381 3.63 -18.57 -16.47
C SER A 381 2.70 -19.40 -17.36
N LEU A 382 3.25 -20.23 -18.26
CA LEU A 382 2.55 -21.20 -19.11
C LEU A 382 2.67 -22.60 -18.52
#